data_AF-A0A352JTY1-F1
#
_entry.id   AF-A0A352JTY1-F1
#
_cell.length_a   1.000
_cell.length_b   1.000
_cell.length_c   1.000
_cell.angle_alpha   90.00
_cell.angle_beta   90.00
_cell.angle_gamma   90.00
#
_symmetry.space_group_name_H-M   'P 1'
#
loop_
_entity.id
_entity.type
_entity.pdbx_description
1 polymer ?
#
loop_
_entity_poly.entity_id
_entity_poly.type
_entity_poly.pdbx_seq_one_letter_code
_entity_poly.pdbx_strand_id
1 'polypeptide(L)'
;MYYTGFYLEGYSKQYIESRKQLDKLCDLVIVGAITSHRAFNEYQRIESDFNREYSEMKDLFRMIYYNRLKRLVSQFLSEKI
;
A
#
# COMPACT_ATOMS: atom_id res chain seq x y z
N MET A 1 -5.10 3.57 -24.48
CA MET A 1 -5.38 3.94 -23.07
C MET A 1 -6.85 3.69 -22.80
N TYR A 2 -7.24 2.61 -22.12
CA TYR A 2 -8.43 2.58 -21.27
C TYR A 2 -8.21 1.47 -20.23
N TYR A 3 -8.10 1.90 -18.97
CA TYR A 3 -7.95 1.04 -17.81
C TYR A 3 -9.18 0.13 -17.70
N THR A 4 -8.93 -1.18 -17.57
CA THR A 4 -9.94 -2.17 -17.23
C THR A 4 -10.56 -1.82 -15.88
N GLY A 5 -11.79 -1.31 -15.93
CA GLY A 5 -12.66 -1.14 -14.78
C GLY A 5 -13.01 -2.50 -14.19
N PHE A 6 -12.23 -2.96 -13.22
CA PHE A 6 -12.73 -3.93 -12.25
C PHE A 6 -13.73 -3.20 -11.37
N TYR A 7 -15.00 -3.53 -11.55
CA TYR A 7 -16.14 -3.05 -10.78
C TYR A 7 -15.83 -3.13 -9.28
N LEU A 8 -15.78 -1.95 -8.64
CA LEU A 8 -15.71 -1.77 -7.18
C LEU A 8 -17.13 -1.71 -6.58
N GLU A 9 -18.12 -2.29 -7.24
CA GLU A 9 -19.49 -2.41 -6.73
C GLU A 9 -19.52 -3.50 -5.64
N GLY A 10 -19.19 -3.11 -4.41
CA GLY A 10 -19.24 -4.01 -3.25
C GLY A 10 -18.21 -3.71 -2.17
N TYR A 11 -17.17 -2.94 -2.49
CA TYR A 11 -16.17 -2.51 -1.51
C TYR A 11 -16.53 -1.15 -0.93
N SER A 12 -16.33 -1.00 0.38
CA SER A 12 -16.54 0.28 1.05
C SER A 12 -15.62 1.37 0.47
N LYS A 13 -16.08 2.62 0.53
CA LYS A 13 -15.27 3.79 0.13
C LYS A 13 -13.90 3.81 0.82
N GLN A 14 -13.85 3.39 2.09
CA GLN A 14 -12.62 3.34 2.87
C GLN A 14 -11.63 2.29 2.34
N TYR A 15 -12.09 1.09 1.98
CA TYR A 15 -11.23 0.06 1.36
C TYR A 15 -10.60 0.57 0.06
N ILE A 16 -11.40 1.23 -0.78
CA ILE A 16 -10.95 1.81 -2.05
C ILE A 16 -9.89 2.89 -1.81
N GLU A 17 -10.10 3.74 -0.80
CA GLU A 17 -9.19 4.82 -0.47
C GLU A 17 -7.85 4.30 0.08
N SER A 18 -7.87 3.35 1.02
CA SER A 18 -6.65 2.71 1.53
C SER A 18 -5.84 2.06 0.42
N ARG A 19 -6.50 1.42 -0.56
CA ARG A 19 -5.82 0.85 -1.73
C ARG A 19 -5.16 1.93 -2.60
N LYS A 20 -5.84 3.04 -2.89
CA LYS A 20 -5.27 4.16 -3.65
C LYS A 20 -4.05 4.77 -2.94
N GLN A 21 -4.12 4.93 -1.62
CA GLN A 21 -3.01 5.43 -0.82
C GLN A 21 -1.81 4.48 -0.88
N LEU A 22 -2.03 3.17 -0.83
CA LEU A 22 -0.98 2.16 -0.98
C LEU A 22 -0.37 2.14 -2.38
N ASP A 23 -1.18 2.25 -3.43
CA ASP A 23 -0.66 2.33 -4.81
C ASP A 23 0.22 3.57 -4.97
N LYS A 24 -0.21 4.74 -4.48
CA LYS A 24 0.60 5.96 -4.47
C LYS A 24 1.89 5.80 -3.66
N LEU A 25 1.83 5.12 -2.51
CA LEU A 25 3.01 4.83 -1.70
C LEU A 25 4.01 3.95 -2.46
N CYS A 26 3.53 2.93 -3.16
CA CYS A 26 4.35 2.06 -4.01
C CYS A 26 5.02 2.86 -5.14
N ASP A 27 4.28 3.76 -5.79
CA ASP A 27 4.84 4.62 -6.85
C ASP A 27 5.97 5.51 -6.31
N LEU A 28 5.80 6.09 -5.12
CA LEU A 28 6.83 6.89 -4.46
C LEU A 28 8.11 6.08 -4.14
N VAL A 29 7.97 4.80 -3.78
CA VAL A 29 9.10 3.88 -3.60
C VAL A 29 9.80 3.60 -4.93
N ILE A 30 9.04 3.31 -5.98
CA ILE A 30 9.57 2.97 -7.31
C ILE A 30 10.39 4.12 -7.89
N VAL A 31 9.91 5.36 -7.76
CA VAL A 31 10.62 6.55 -8.25
C VAL A 31 11.72 7.04 -7.31
N GLY A 32 11.93 6.37 -6.16
CA GLY A 32 12.95 6.77 -5.18
C GLY A 32 12.67 8.09 -4.47
N ALA A 33 11.42 8.57 -4.46
CA ALA A 33 11.05 9.85 -3.85
C ALA A 33 10.97 9.79 -2.31
N ILE A 34 11.01 8.59 -1.73
CA ILE A 34 10.96 8.38 -0.27
C ILE A 34 12.01 7.34 0.17
N THR A 35 12.40 7.41 1.44
CA THR A 35 13.27 6.41 2.05
C THR A 35 12.49 5.17 2.48
N SER A 36 13.20 4.04 2.67
CA SER A 36 12.63 2.80 3.18
C SER A 36 11.91 3.01 4.52
N HIS A 37 12.54 3.74 5.44
CA HIS A 37 11.96 4.07 6.74
C HIS A 37 10.65 4.86 6.60
N ARG A 38 10.62 5.89 5.74
CA ARG A 38 9.41 6.69 5.51
C ARG A 38 8.31 5.87 4.84
N ALA A 39 8.66 4.97 3.93
CA ALA A 39 7.71 4.09 3.28
C ALA A 39 6.97 3.17 4.27
N PHE A 40 7.70 2.55 5.20
CA PHE A 40 7.07 1.68 6.21
C PHE A 40 6.25 2.46 7.24
N ASN A 41 6.67 3.67 7.62
CA ASN A 41 5.88 4.52 8.52
C ASN A 41 4.54 4.93 7.89
N GLU A 42 4.53 5.32 6.61
CA GLU A 42 3.28 5.66 5.92
C GLU A 42 2.39 4.43 5.73
N TYR A 43 2.96 3.27 5.45
CA TYR A 43 2.21 2.00 5.43
C TYR A 43 1.50 1.73 6.76
N GLN A 44 2.20 1.88 7.89
CA GLN A 44 1.61 1.67 9.21
C GLN A 44 0.43 2.61 9.49
N ARG A 45 0.48 3.85 9.00
CA ARG A 45 -0.66 4.79 9.10
C ARG A 45 -1.86 4.29 8.31
N ILE A 46 -1.64 3.94 7.04
CA ILE A 46 -2.71 3.44 6.16
C ILE A 46 -3.31 2.14 6.74
N GLU A 47 -2.47 1.22 7.23
CA GLU A 47 -2.90 -0.02 7.86
C GLU A 47 -3.69 0.24 9.15
N SER A 48 -3.26 1.18 9.98
CA SER A 48 -3.97 1.57 11.21
C SER A 48 -5.37 2.12 10.89
N ASP A 49 -5.47 3.03 9.93
CA ASP A 49 -6.74 3.63 9.52
C ASP A 49 -7.67 2.59 8.88
N PHE A 50 -7.13 1.66 8.09
CA PHE A 50 -7.89 0.53 7.55
C PHE A 50 -8.43 -0.40 8.66
N ASN A 51 -7.57 -0.76 9.62
CA ASN A 51 -7.90 -1.71 10.68
C ASN A 51 -8.94 -1.17 11.68
N ARG A 52 -9.14 0.15 11.75
CA ARG A 52 -10.21 0.74 12.57
C ARG A 52 -11.60 0.31 12.11
N GLU A 53 -11.78 0.09 10.81
CA GLU A 53 -13.06 -0.33 10.22
C GLU A 53 -13.08 -1.82 9.85
N TYR A 54 -11.94 -2.41 9.48
CA TYR A 54 -11.84 -3.79 8.97
C TYR A 54 -10.86 -4.65 9.77
N SER A 55 -11.02 -4.67 11.09
CA SER A 55 -10.11 -5.42 12.00
C SER A 55 -10.00 -6.91 11.66
N GLU A 56 -11.08 -7.51 11.16
CA GLU A 56 -11.15 -8.90 10.71
C GLU A 56 -10.34 -9.18 9.42
N MET A 57 -10.10 -8.16 8.60
CA MET A 57 -9.31 -8.28 7.37
C MET A 57 -7.85 -7.86 7.54
N LYS A 58 -7.43 -7.50 8.76
CA LYS A 58 -6.09 -7.00 9.07
C LYS A 58 -4.98 -7.91 8.57
N ASP A 59 -5.07 -9.20 8.85
CA ASP A 59 -4.00 -10.15 8.50
C ASP A 59 -3.91 -10.35 6.98
N LEU A 60 -5.06 -10.40 6.31
CA LEU A 60 -5.13 -10.49 4.85
C LEU A 60 -4.57 -9.22 4.19
N PHE A 61 -4.97 -8.05 4.68
CA PHE A 61 -4.48 -6.76 4.22
C PHE A 61 -2.96 -6.67 4.36
N ARG A 62 -2.44 -7.03 5.53
CA ARG A 62 -1.00 -7.06 5.81
C ARG A 62 -0.29 -8.04 4.89
N MET A 63 -0.78 -9.26 4.74
CA MET A 63 -0.16 -10.27 3.88
C MET A 63 -0.03 -9.81 2.43
N ILE A 64 -1.04 -9.12 1.88
CA ILE A 64 -1.03 -8.65 0.49
C ILE A 64 -0.11 -7.42 0.34
N TYR A 65 -0.36 -6.37 1.11
CA TYR A 65 0.20 -5.06 0.84
C TYR A 65 1.57 -4.85 1.49
N TYR A 66 1.82 -5.38 2.68
CA TYR A 66 3.14 -5.29 3.31
C TYR A 66 4.20 -6.05 2.50
N ASN A 67 3.87 -7.25 2.01
CA ASN A 67 4.79 -8.04 1.19
C ASN A 67 5.09 -7.36 -0.15
N ARG A 68 4.09 -6.75 -0.79
CA ARG A 68 4.28 -5.95 -2.00
C ARG A 68 5.24 -4.78 -1.71
N LEU A 69 4.98 -4.00 -0.66
CA LEU A 69 5.83 -2.86 -0.30
C LEU A 69 7.26 -3.30 0.04
N LYS A 70 7.42 -4.36 0.83
CA LYS A 70 8.74 -4.90 1.21
C LYS A 70 9.58 -5.28 -0.01
N ARG A 71 8.97 -5.93 -1.01
CA ARG A 71 9.64 -6.28 -2.28
C ARG A 71 10.08 -5.01 -3.03
N LEU A 72 9.20 -4.02 -3.16
CA LEU A 72 9.52 -2.77 -3.84
C LEU A 72 10.64 -2.00 -3.14
N VAL A 73 10.58 -1.88 -1.81
CA VAL A 73 11.63 -1.22 -1.04
C VAL A 73 12.97 -1.95 -1.22
N SER A 74 12.97 -3.28 -1.16
CA SER A 74 14.17 -4.09 -1.40
C SER A 74 14.74 -3.90 -2.81
N GLN A 75 13.88 -3.73 -3.81
CA GLN A 75 14.30 -3.63 -5.20
C GLN A 75 14.79 -2.22 -5.57
N PHE A 76 14.09 -1.17 -5.12
CA PHE A 76 14.32 0.19 -5.60
C PHE A 76 15.10 1.07 -4.62
N LEU A 77 15.10 0.72 -3.32
CA LEU A 77 15.73 1.54 -2.29
C LEU A 77 16.91 0.84 -1.59
N SER A 78 17.14 -0.45 -1.85
CA SER A 78 18.18 -1.24 -1.15
C SER A 78 19.55 -1.28 -1.85
N GLU A 79 19.74 -0.53 -2.94
CA GLU A 79 21.02 -0.45 -3.69
C GLU A 79 21.80 0.86 -3.47
N LYS A 80 21.78 1.42 -2.25
CA LYS A 80 22.75 2.45 -1.84
C LYS A 80 23.32 2.16 -0.46
N ILE A 81 24.17 1.14 -0.40
CA ILE A 81 25.22 1.03 0.63
C ILE A 81 26.54 1.10 -0.11
#